data_AF-C3ZM21-F1
#
_entry.id   AF-C3ZM21-F1
#
_cell.length_a   1.000
_cell.length_b   1.000
_cell.length_c   1.000
_cell.angle_alpha   90.00
_cell.angle_beta   90.00
_cell.angle_gamma   90.00
#
_symmetry.space_group_name_H-M   'P 1'
#
loop_
_entity.id
_entity.type
_entity.pdbx_description
1 polymer ?
#
loop_
_entity_poly.entity_id
_entity_poly.type
_entity_poly.pdbx_seq_one_letter_code
_entity_poly.pdbx_strand_id
1 'polypeptide(L)'
;MGQGLHTKMVQVAGRVLKIPTSRIHISETSTNTVPNTSPTSASISSDLNGMAVKIACETILQRLEPYMGKGSWDDWVLRTDIVMDVGSSLNPAIDIGQIEGAFVQGYGLFTLEEQVYSPDGVLYSRGPGMYKIPGFADIPIHFNVSLLRGAPNDKAIFSSKGIGEPPLLLASSVFFAIKDAIYSARADAGFKGTFRLDSPATAERIRMACKDQFTAQ
;
A
#
# COMPACT_ATOMS: atom_id res chain seq x y z
N MET A 1 6.97 3.24 11.90
CA MET A 1 7.75 2.42 10.94
C MET A 1 7.37 2.78 9.50
N GLY A 2 7.54 4.05 9.08
CA GLY A 2 7.18 4.51 7.73
C GLY A 2 5.67 4.64 7.43
N GLN A 3 4.83 3.76 7.98
CA GLN A 3 3.39 3.61 7.70
C GLN A 3 2.47 4.78 8.11
N GLY A 4 3.04 5.96 8.40
CA GLY A 4 2.29 7.16 8.74
C GLY A 4 1.49 7.10 10.04
N LEU A 5 1.70 6.11 10.93
CA LEU A 5 0.85 5.90 12.11
C LEU A 5 0.75 7.14 13.02
N HIS A 6 1.88 7.76 13.39
CA HIS A 6 1.84 9.01 14.17
C HIS A 6 1.13 10.13 13.41
N THR A 7 1.31 10.22 12.09
CA THR A 7 0.59 11.18 11.26
C THR A 7 -0.92 10.90 11.22
N LYS A 8 -1.35 9.62 11.16
CA LYS A 8 -2.77 9.22 11.32
C LYS A 8 -3.28 9.59 12.72
N MET A 9 -2.51 9.43 13.78
CA MET A 9 -2.90 9.84 15.13
C MET A 9 -3.04 11.37 15.24
N VAL A 10 -2.09 12.12 14.68
CA VAL A 10 -2.13 13.59 14.54
C VAL A 10 -3.34 14.05 13.72
N GLN A 11 -3.73 13.29 12.69
CA GLN A 11 -4.90 13.57 11.86
C GLN A 11 -6.22 13.18 12.53
N VAL A 12 -6.28 12.07 13.28
CA VAL A 12 -7.42 11.72 14.15
C VAL A 12 -7.59 12.82 15.21
N ALA A 13 -6.53 13.18 15.92
CA ALA A 13 -6.54 14.27 16.88
C ALA A 13 -6.94 15.60 16.24
N GLY A 14 -6.39 15.98 15.08
CA GLY A 14 -6.74 17.23 14.39
C GLY A 14 -8.17 17.25 13.84
N ARG A 15 -8.67 16.12 13.36
CA ARG A 15 -10.07 15.93 12.90
C ARG A 15 -11.04 16.02 14.07
N VAL A 16 -10.69 15.44 15.21
CA VAL A 16 -11.47 15.53 16.45
C VAL A 16 -11.42 16.94 17.02
N LEU A 17 -10.25 17.56 17.12
CA LEU A 17 -10.06 18.87 17.77
C LEU A 17 -10.43 20.08 16.87
N LYS A 18 -10.77 19.86 15.59
CA LYS A 18 -11.00 20.91 14.59
C LYS A 18 -9.81 21.89 14.42
N ILE A 19 -8.57 21.43 14.66
CA ILE A 19 -7.33 22.24 14.52
C ILE A 19 -6.38 21.65 13.46
N PRO A 20 -5.56 22.48 12.78
CA PRO A 20 -4.57 21.98 11.82
C PRO A 20 -3.51 21.09 12.50
N THR A 21 -3.07 20.06 11.77
CA THR A 21 -2.10 19.05 12.24
C THR A 21 -0.77 19.64 12.68
N SER A 22 -0.36 20.79 12.16
CA SER A 22 0.84 21.53 12.58
C SER A 22 0.79 22.05 14.03
N ARG A 23 -0.38 22.03 14.69
CA ARG A 23 -0.53 22.33 16.13
C ARG A 23 -0.52 21.10 17.02
N ILE A 24 -0.36 19.89 16.47
CA ILE A 24 -0.39 18.63 17.20
C ILE A 24 0.90 17.87 16.90
N HIS A 25 1.77 17.77 17.89
CA HIS A 25 3.07 17.11 17.78
C HIS A 25 3.08 15.80 18.59
N ILE A 26 3.69 14.76 18.02
CA ILE A 26 4.04 13.52 18.70
C ILE A 26 5.55 13.37 18.54
N SER A 27 6.29 13.38 19.65
CA SER A 27 7.76 13.31 19.63
C SER A 27 8.27 11.87 19.53
N GLU A 28 7.72 10.98 20.35
CA GLU A 28 8.11 9.57 20.42
C GLU A 28 6.97 8.69 20.97
N THR A 29 7.17 7.37 20.96
CA THR A 29 6.35 6.40 21.71
C THR A 29 7.21 5.81 22.82
N SER A 30 6.82 5.98 24.09
CA SER A 30 7.63 5.53 25.23
C SER A 30 6.78 4.96 26.37
N THR A 31 7.26 3.90 27.01
CA THR A 31 6.51 3.13 28.02
C THR A 31 6.27 3.88 29.34
N ASN A 32 6.96 5.01 29.55
CA ASN A 32 6.74 5.92 30.67
C ASN A 32 5.51 6.85 30.47
N THR A 33 5.04 7.04 29.24
CA THR A 33 3.84 7.84 28.92
C THR A 33 2.62 6.96 28.65
N VAL A 34 2.82 5.81 27.97
CA VAL A 34 1.77 4.81 27.76
C VAL A 34 2.35 3.41 28.08
N PRO A 35 2.11 2.86 29.28
CA PRO A 35 2.57 1.52 29.62
C PRO A 35 1.72 0.42 28.95
N ASN A 36 2.25 -0.80 28.91
CA ASN A 36 1.53 -2.03 28.53
C ASN A 36 0.92 -2.05 27.11
N THR A 37 1.51 -1.32 26.16
CA THR A 37 1.05 -1.27 24.76
C THR A 37 1.29 -2.57 23.99
N SER A 38 0.32 -2.98 23.18
CA SER A 38 0.46 -4.08 22.20
C SER A 38 1.45 -3.74 21.07
N PRO A 39 2.09 -4.73 20.42
CA PRO A 39 2.97 -4.49 19.28
C PRO A 39 2.23 -3.89 18.06
N THR A 40 2.92 -3.06 17.29
CA THR A 40 2.39 -2.45 16.06
C THR A 40 2.38 -3.47 14.92
N SER A 41 1.28 -4.21 14.75
CA SER A 41 1.14 -5.29 13.76
C SER A 41 -0.32 -5.47 13.28
N ALA A 42 -0.53 -6.46 12.40
CA ALA A 42 -1.82 -7.01 11.95
C ALA A 42 -2.85 -6.00 11.41
N SER A 43 -2.39 -4.94 10.72
CA SER A 43 -3.16 -3.77 10.24
C SER A 43 -3.98 -2.95 11.27
N ILE A 44 -4.40 -3.53 12.41
CA ILE A 44 -5.29 -2.92 13.44
C ILE A 44 -4.66 -1.78 14.26
N SER A 45 -3.36 -1.51 14.06
CA SER A 45 -2.61 -0.54 14.87
C SER A 45 -3.13 0.90 14.73
N SER A 46 -3.74 1.24 13.58
CA SER A 46 -4.39 2.54 13.38
C SER A 46 -5.71 2.63 14.14
N ASP A 47 -6.49 1.54 14.18
CA ASP A 47 -7.81 1.50 14.78
C ASP A 47 -7.76 1.55 16.31
N LEU A 48 -6.89 0.75 16.92
CA LEU A 48 -6.71 0.69 18.38
C LEU A 48 -6.21 2.02 18.95
N ASN A 49 -5.09 2.54 18.44
CA ASN A 49 -4.54 3.80 18.89
C ASN A 49 -5.43 4.98 18.50
N GLY A 50 -6.09 4.91 17.33
CA GLY A 50 -7.03 5.93 16.85
C GLY A 50 -8.24 6.09 17.78
N MET A 51 -8.78 5.00 18.34
CA MET A 51 -9.86 5.06 19.32
C MET A 51 -9.41 5.68 20.64
N ALA A 52 -8.23 5.33 21.15
CA ALA A 52 -7.67 5.95 22.35
C ALA A 52 -7.44 7.47 22.17
N VAL A 53 -6.85 7.87 21.04
CA VAL A 53 -6.62 9.29 20.69
C VAL A 53 -7.94 10.03 20.47
N LYS A 54 -8.95 9.41 19.84
CA LYS A 54 -10.30 9.97 19.68
C LYS A 54 -10.91 10.34 21.03
N ILE A 55 -10.98 9.39 21.98
CA ILE A 55 -11.63 9.60 23.28
C ILE A 55 -10.96 10.77 24.06
N ALA A 56 -9.63 10.80 24.07
CA ALA A 56 -8.86 11.87 24.69
C ALA A 56 -9.14 13.24 24.02
N CYS A 57 -9.23 13.27 22.69
CA CYS A 57 -9.46 14.50 21.95
C CYS A 57 -10.93 14.97 21.98
N GLU A 58 -11.93 14.09 22.03
CA GLU A 58 -13.35 14.47 22.09
C GLU A 58 -13.67 15.17 23.42
N THR A 59 -13.05 14.68 24.51
CA THR A 59 -13.06 15.30 25.85
C THR A 59 -12.53 16.75 25.84
N ILE A 60 -11.72 17.11 24.82
CA ILE A 60 -11.15 18.45 24.61
C ILE A 60 -11.96 19.22 23.56
N LEU A 61 -12.47 18.60 22.49
CA LEU A 61 -13.33 19.28 21.50
C LEU A 61 -14.61 19.79 22.14
N GLN A 62 -15.23 19.07 23.07
CA GLN A 62 -16.40 19.55 23.82
C GLN A 62 -16.17 20.91 24.52
N ARG A 63 -14.90 21.31 24.71
CA ARG A 63 -14.46 22.58 25.30
C ARG A 63 -14.03 23.64 24.27
N LEU A 64 -13.89 23.24 23.00
CA LEU A 64 -13.36 24.03 21.87
C LEU A 64 -14.28 24.00 20.64
N GLU A 65 -15.54 23.58 20.82
CA GLU A 65 -16.53 23.43 19.75
C GLU A 65 -16.74 24.67 18.83
N PRO A 66 -16.70 25.94 19.31
CA PRO A 66 -17.13 27.12 18.52
C PRO A 66 -16.28 27.60 17.31
N TYR A 67 -15.43 26.78 16.64
CA TYR A 67 -14.32 27.28 15.78
C TYR A 67 -14.21 26.86 14.28
N MET A 68 -13.10 26.25 13.81
CA MET A 68 -12.44 26.58 12.50
C MET A 68 -12.79 25.77 11.22
N GLY A 69 -12.45 26.34 10.05
CA GLY A 69 -12.54 25.79 8.67
C GLY A 69 -11.20 25.52 7.93
N LYS A 70 -11.20 25.32 6.58
CA LYS A 70 -10.10 24.68 5.78
C LYS A 70 -9.98 25.11 4.27
N GLY A 71 -8.86 24.77 3.59
CA GLY A 71 -8.72 24.66 2.10
C GLY A 71 -7.27 24.40 1.56
N SER A 72 -7.08 23.61 0.46
CA SER A 72 -5.79 23.27 -0.24
C SER A 72 -6.01 22.46 -1.56
N TRP A 73 -5.06 21.60 -2.00
CA TRP A 73 -5.09 20.54 -3.07
C TRP A 73 -4.65 20.92 -4.52
N ASP A 74 -4.22 20.01 -5.43
CA ASP A 74 -3.06 19.05 -5.52
C ASP A 74 -3.01 18.41 -6.98
N ASP A 75 -2.55 17.15 -7.20
CA ASP A 75 -2.54 16.33 -8.48
C ASP A 75 -1.52 16.71 -9.63
N TRP A 76 -1.15 15.93 -10.69
CA TRP A 76 -1.48 14.58 -11.27
C TRP A 76 -0.29 13.96 -12.12
N VAL A 77 -0.38 12.72 -12.68
CA VAL A 77 0.76 12.01 -13.42
C VAL A 77 0.44 11.25 -14.78
N LEU A 78 0.66 9.92 -15.06
CA LEU A 78 0.59 9.22 -16.44
C LEU A 78 -0.12 7.82 -16.90
N ARG A 79 -0.17 6.58 -16.28
CA ARG A 79 -1.41 5.72 -15.94
C ARG A 79 -1.30 4.41 -15.04
N THR A 80 -2.22 4.19 -14.05
CA THR A 80 -2.83 2.92 -13.46
C THR A 80 -4.14 3.26 -12.69
N ASP A 81 -5.06 2.31 -12.41
CA ASP A 81 -6.32 2.58 -11.67
C ASP A 81 -6.64 1.57 -10.54
N ILE A 82 -6.99 2.06 -9.34
CA ILE A 82 -7.44 1.26 -8.16
C ILE A 82 -8.75 1.84 -7.59
N VAL A 83 -9.68 0.97 -7.19
CA VAL A 83 -10.83 1.32 -6.34
C VAL A 83 -10.77 0.50 -5.05
N MET A 84 -10.83 1.15 -3.88
CA MET A 84 -10.64 0.47 -2.59
C MET A 84 -11.66 0.87 -1.52
N ASP A 85 -12.20 -0.12 -0.81
CA ASP A 85 -13.11 0.09 0.32
C ASP A 85 -12.33 0.22 1.63
N VAL A 86 -12.22 1.47 2.09
CA VAL A 86 -11.56 1.85 3.35
C VAL A 86 -12.55 2.26 4.45
N GLY A 87 -13.84 1.99 4.23
CA GLY A 87 -14.93 2.58 4.99
C GLY A 87 -14.92 4.11 4.98
N SER A 88 -15.34 4.72 6.08
CA SER A 88 -15.18 6.16 6.33
C SER A 88 -13.72 6.46 6.69
N SER A 89 -12.86 6.62 5.67
CA SER A 89 -11.43 6.94 5.80
C SER A 89 -11.13 7.95 6.92
N LEU A 90 -10.16 7.62 7.78
CA LEU A 90 -9.68 8.51 8.85
C LEU A 90 -8.93 9.71 8.25
N ASN A 91 -8.07 9.43 7.27
CA ASN A 91 -7.40 10.43 6.46
C ASN A 91 -7.15 9.91 5.03
N PRO A 92 -7.85 10.47 4.02
CA PRO A 92 -7.73 9.99 2.64
C PRO A 92 -6.31 10.01 2.09
N ALA A 93 -5.49 11.01 2.41
CA ALA A 93 -4.13 11.11 1.86
C ALA A 93 -3.20 9.99 2.36
N ILE A 94 -3.28 9.58 3.64
CA ILE A 94 -2.48 8.44 4.12
C ILE A 94 -3.12 7.11 3.75
N ASP A 95 -4.45 7.02 3.68
CA ASP A 95 -5.10 5.80 3.21
C ASP A 95 -4.78 5.54 1.72
N ILE A 96 -4.70 6.58 0.88
CA ILE A 96 -4.16 6.55 -0.49
C ILE A 96 -2.68 6.17 -0.49
N GLY A 97 -1.81 6.87 0.26
CA GLY A 97 -0.38 6.55 0.31
C GLY A 97 -0.03 5.15 0.85
N GLN A 98 -0.94 4.53 1.63
CA GLN A 98 -0.85 3.12 2.00
C GLN A 98 -1.28 2.19 0.87
N ILE A 99 -2.33 2.53 0.12
CA ILE A 99 -2.73 1.80 -1.09
C ILE A 99 -1.61 1.83 -2.15
N GLU A 100 -1.05 3.00 -2.43
CA GLU A 100 0.06 3.17 -3.38
C GLU A 100 1.30 2.40 -2.93
N GLY A 101 1.74 2.60 -1.68
CA GLY A 101 2.93 1.93 -1.14
C GLY A 101 2.82 0.41 -1.09
N ALA A 102 1.68 -0.12 -0.63
CA ALA A 102 1.45 -1.56 -0.57
C ALA A 102 1.31 -2.17 -1.98
N PHE A 103 0.65 -1.49 -2.91
CA PHE A 103 0.59 -1.92 -4.31
C PHE A 103 1.99 -1.94 -4.94
N VAL A 104 2.85 -0.94 -4.70
CA VAL A 104 4.22 -0.94 -5.23
C VAL A 104 5.06 -2.07 -4.61
N GLN A 105 4.90 -2.38 -3.32
CA GLN A 105 5.50 -3.58 -2.71
C GLN A 105 5.01 -4.88 -3.36
N GLY A 106 3.70 -4.96 -3.67
CA GLY A 106 3.14 -6.08 -4.42
C GLY A 106 3.68 -6.17 -5.85
N TYR A 107 3.87 -5.03 -6.52
CA TYR A 107 4.46 -4.95 -7.86
C TYR A 107 5.85 -5.56 -7.82
N GLY A 108 6.69 -5.14 -6.87
CA GLY A 108 8.01 -5.74 -6.61
C GLY A 108 7.93 -7.25 -6.48
N LEU A 109 7.16 -7.75 -5.50
CA LEU A 109 6.93 -9.17 -5.23
C LEU A 109 6.51 -9.99 -6.47
N PHE A 110 5.71 -9.40 -7.37
CA PHE A 110 5.17 -10.10 -8.53
C PHE A 110 6.01 -9.96 -9.81
N THR A 111 6.94 -8.99 -9.93
CA THR A 111 7.64 -8.72 -11.20
C THR A 111 9.16 -8.53 -11.09
N LEU A 112 9.70 -8.03 -9.97
CA LEU A 112 11.11 -7.62 -9.85
C LEU A 112 11.89 -8.29 -8.72
N GLU A 113 11.26 -8.56 -7.58
CA GLU A 113 11.93 -8.93 -6.32
C GLU A 113 12.22 -10.43 -6.25
N GLU A 114 13.40 -10.82 -6.75
CA GLU A 114 13.85 -12.21 -6.77
C GLU A 114 14.96 -12.49 -5.73
N GLN A 115 14.77 -13.57 -4.94
CA GLN A 115 15.76 -14.07 -4.00
C GLN A 115 16.52 -15.26 -4.61
N VAL A 116 17.81 -15.07 -4.91
CA VAL A 116 18.65 -16.10 -5.55
C VAL A 116 19.55 -16.76 -4.51
N TYR A 117 19.58 -18.10 -4.49
CA TYR A 117 20.34 -18.93 -3.55
C TYR A 117 21.28 -19.89 -4.29
N SER A 118 22.39 -20.28 -3.65
CA SER A 118 23.21 -21.43 -4.09
C SER A 118 22.48 -22.76 -3.85
N PRO A 119 22.90 -23.86 -4.49
CA PRO A 119 22.42 -25.22 -4.18
C PRO A 119 22.56 -25.60 -2.69
N ASP A 120 23.56 -25.02 -2.01
CA ASP A 120 23.86 -25.20 -0.58
C ASP A 120 23.04 -24.24 0.33
N GLY A 121 22.07 -23.51 -0.22
CA GLY A 121 21.22 -22.56 0.51
C GLY A 121 21.86 -21.19 0.77
N VAL A 122 22.99 -20.87 0.15
CA VAL A 122 23.67 -19.59 0.37
C VAL A 122 22.99 -18.48 -0.44
N LEU A 123 22.26 -17.58 0.23
CA LEU A 123 21.66 -16.39 -0.41
C LEU A 123 22.75 -15.57 -1.14
N TYR A 124 22.57 -15.31 -2.44
CA TYR A 124 23.42 -14.44 -3.26
C TYR A 124 22.90 -13.00 -3.34
N SER A 125 21.58 -12.79 -3.37
CA SER A 125 20.93 -11.47 -3.52
C SER A 125 20.94 -10.64 -2.23
N ARG A 126 22.12 -10.37 -1.67
CA ARG A 126 22.33 -9.77 -0.33
C ARG A 126 22.27 -8.23 -0.25
N GLY A 127 21.74 -7.55 -1.26
CA GLY A 127 21.67 -6.09 -1.26
C GLY A 127 21.25 -5.48 -2.60
N PRO A 128 21.07 -4.14 -2.69
CA PRO A 128 20.42 -3.46 -3.82
C PRO A 128 21.18 -3.57 -5.15
N GLY A 129 22.44 -4.03 -5.14
CA GLY A 129 23.16 -4.42 -6.35
C GLY A 129 22.53 -5.62 -7.07
N MET A 130 22.01 -6.58 -6.31
CA MET A 130 21.53 -7.89 -6.80
C MET A 130 20.04 -8.16 -6.50
N TYR A 131 19.46 -7.53 -5.48
CA TYR A 131 18.03 -7.58 -5.16
C TYR A 131 17.39 -6.27 -5.60
N LYS A 132 16.33 -6.33 -6.43
CA LYS A 132 15.74 -5.15 -7.08
C LYS A 132 14.31 -4.91 -6.58
N ILE A 133 14.21 -3.98 -5.62
CA ILE A 133 12.93 -3.33 -5.29
C ILE A 133 12.53 -2.36 -6.42
N PRO A 134 11.24 -2.05 -6.60
CA PRO A 134 10.79 -1.03 -7.54
C PRO A 134 11.40 0.36 -7.24
N GLY A 135 11.85 1.05 -8.29
CA GLY A 135 12.28 2.44 -8.24
C GLY A 135 11.26 3.41 -8.84
N PHE A 136 11.64 4.69 -8.92
CA PHE A 136 10.80 5.75 -9.50
C PHE A 136 10.47 5.57 -10.99
N ALA A 137 11.17 4.68 -11.71
CA ALA A 137 10.89 4.35 -13.11
C ALA A 137 9.89 3.19 -13.27
N ASP A 138 9.64 2.41 -12.22
CA ASP A 138 8.82 1.19 -12.24
C ASP A 138 7.37 1.45 -11.80
N ILE A 139 7.08 2.61 -11.22
CA ILE A 139 5.72 2.97 -10.77
C ILE A 139 4.77 3.16 -11.98
N PRO A 140 3.56 2.60 -11.93
CA PRO A 140 2.59 2.81 -13.01
C PRO A 140 1.95 4.20 -12.88
N ILE A 141 1.77 4.88 -14.01
CA ILE A 141 2.30 6.24 -14.04
C ILE A 141 1.30 7.35 -13.56
N HIS A 142 -0.03 7.29 -13.77
CA HIS A 142 -1.11 8.21 -13.30
C HIS A 142 -1.72 7.32 -12.23
N PHE A 143 -1.26 7.39 -11.00
CA PHE A 143 -1.66 6.37 -10.04
C PHE A 143 -3.04 6.71 -9.46
N ASN A 144 -4.11 6.41 -10.19
CA ASN A 144 -5.47 6.82 -9.84
C ASN A 144 -6.00 5.91 -8.71
N VAL A 145 -5.87 6.34 -7.46
CA VAL A 145 -6.47 5.65 -6.31
C VAL A 145 -7.80 6.29 -5.93
N SER A 146 -8.89 5.54 -6.09
CA SER A 146 -10.24 5.95 -5.69
C SER A 146 -10.70 5.21 -4.43
N LEU A 147 -11.25 5.96 -3.47
CA LEU A 147 -11.84 5.40 -2.25
C LEU A 147 -13.34 5.20 -2.44
N LEU A 148 -13.86 4.01 -2.09
CA LEU A 148 -15.29 3.69 -2.21
C LEU A 148 -16.13 4.61 -1.30
N ARG A 149 -17.06 5.35 -1.89
CA ARG A 149 -17.92 6.30 -1.17
C ARG A 149 -19.15 5.58 -0.60
N GLY A 150 -19.57 5.97 0.61
CA GLY A 150 -20.83 5.52 1.21
C GLY A 150 -20.82 4.12 1.83
N ALA A 151 -19.66 3.57 2.19
CA ALA A 151 -19.51 2.23 2.75
C ALA A 151 -19.06 2.20 4.25
N PRO A 152 -19.73 2.90 5.18
CA PRO A 152 -19.30 2.99 6.57
C PRO A 152 -19.27 1.60 7.27
N ASN A 153 -18.28 1.41 8.14
CA ASN A 153 -18.07 0.20 8.93
C ASN A 153 -18.25 0.46 10.43
N ASP A 154 -19.49 0.48 10.91
CA ASP A 154 -19.85 0.96 12.26
C ASP A 154 -19.27 0.14 13.44
N LYS A 155 -18.55 -0.95 13.15
CA LYS A 155 -17.77 -1.73 14.11
C LYS A 155 -16.37 -1.17 14.40
N ALA A 156 -15.92 -0.18 13.62
CA ALA A 156 -14.56 0.37 13.66
C ALA A 156 -14.53 1.87 13.96
N ILE A 157 -13.33 2.39 14.24
CA ILE A 157 -13.12 3.78 14.63
C ILE A 157 -13.61 4.75 13.54
N PHE A 158 -14.51 5.67 13.89
CA PHE A 158 -15.15 6.59 12.93
C PHE A 158 -15.72 5.92 11.66
N SER A 159 -16.10 4.64 11.77
CA SER A 159 -16.57 3.78 10.68
C SER A 159 -15.54 3.47 9.58
N SER A 160 -14.23 3.48 9.88
CA SER A 160 -13.12 3.20 8.95
C SER A 160 -12.77 1.71 8.76
N LYS A 161 -11.70 1.43 7.98
CA LYS A 161 -11.05 0.11 7.87
C LYS A 161 -9.52 0.27 7.83
N GLY A 162 -8.79 -0.65 8.45
CA GLY A 162 -7.33 -0.75 8.32
C GLY A 162 -6.93 -1.18 6.90
N ILE A 163 -5.89 -0.52 6.34
CA ILE A 163 -5.57 -0.61 4.89
C ILE A 163 -4.09 -0.84 4.56
N GLY A 164 -3.26 -1.20 5.55
CA GLY A 164 -1.80 -1.35 5.34
C GLY A 164 -1.42 -2.54 4.46
N GLU A 165 -2.04 -3.71 4.69
CA GLU A 165 -1.72 -4.96 3.99
C GLU A 165 -2.63 -5.27 2.77
N PRO A 166 -3.97 -5.04 2.80
CA PRO A 166 -4.87 -5.49 1.72
C PRO A 166 -4.53 -5.05 0.29
N PRO A 167 -4.01 -3.83 0.02
CA PRO A 167 -3.75 -3.39 -1.35
C PRO A 167 -2.58 -4.11 -2.03
N LEU A 168 -1.71 -4.80 -1.28
CA LEU A 168 -0.54 -5.50 -1.82
C LEU A 168 -0.94 -6.57 -2.86
N LEU A 169 -2.02 -7.30 -2.61
CA LEU A 169 -2.51 -8.33 -3.53
C LEU A 169 -3.04 -7.74 -4.86
N LEU A 170 -3.47 -6.47 -4.88
CA LEU A 170 -4.01 -5.83 -6.09
C LEU A 170 -2.96 -5.70 -7.20
N ALA A 171 -1.67 -5.66 -6.85
CA ALA A 171 -0.58 -5.63 -7.82
C ALA A 171 -0.45 -6.91 -8.66
N SER A 172 -1.10 -8.02 -8.25
CA SER A 172 -1.23 -9.21 -9.10
C SER A 172 -1.95 -8.92 -10.42
N SER A 173 -2.74 -7.84 -10.50
CA SER A 173 -3.27 -7.32 -11.77
C SER A 173 -2.19 -7.10 -12.83
N VAL A 174 -1.00 -6.60 -12.45
CA VAL A 174 0.14 -6.39 -13.35
C VAL A 174 0.74 -7.72 -13.78
N PHE A 175 0.87 -8.69 -12.87
CA PHE A 175 1.30 -10.06 -13.20
C PHE A 175 0.36 -10.72 -14.21
N PHE A 176 -0.96 -10.57 -14.04
CA PHE A 176 -1.93 -11.11 -14.99
C PHE A 176 -1.96 -10.34 -16.31
N ALA A 177 -1.73 -9.03 -16.33
CA ALA A 177 -1.57 -8.26 -17.57
C ALA A 177 -0.31 -8.67 -18.36
N ILE A 178 0.82 -8.90 -17.66
CA ILE A 178 2.03 -9.49 -18.26
C ILE A 178 1.73 -10.88 -18.83
N LYS A 179 0.99 -11.71 -18.08
CA LYS A 179 0.61 -13.06 -18.52
C LYS A 179 -0.30 -13.06 -19.75
N ASP A 180 -1.19 -12.08 -19.87
CA ASP A 180 -2.09 -11.90 -21.02
C ASP A 180 -1.31 -11.42 -22.27
N ALA A 181 -0.38 -10.47 -22.10
CA ALA A 181 0.54 -10.07 -23.17
C ALA A 181 1.39 -11.25 -23.69
N ILE A 182 1.86 -12.12 -22.80
CA ILE A 182 2.55 -13.37 -23.18
C ILE A 182 1.59 -14.34 -23.89
N TYR A 183 0.31 -14.45 -23.47
CA TYR A 183 -0.68 -15.25 -24.21
C TYR A 183 -0.86 -14.77 -25.66
N SER A 184 -0.94 -13.46 -25.89
CA SER A 184 -1.00 -12.88 -27.25
C SER A 184 0.25 -13.24 -28.05
N ALA A 185 1.44 -12.91 -27.54
CA ALA A 185 2.70 -13.17 -28.24
C ALA A 185 2.92 -14.66 -28.58
N ARG A 186 2.47 -15.56 -27.71
CA ARG A 186 2.48 -17.02 -27.96
C ARG A 186 1.49 -17.43 -29.05
N ALA A 187 0.29 -16.85 -29.07
CA ALA A 187 -0.72 -17.11 -30.09
C ALA A 187 -0.26 -16.64 -31.48
N ASP A 188 0.37 -15.47 -31.56
CA ASP A 188 0.99 -14.92 -32.79
C ASP A 188 2.13 -15.82 -33.30
N ALA A 189 2.94 -16.37 -32.39
CA ALA A 189 3.96 -17.38 -32.67
C ALA A 189 3.40 -18.80 -32.90
N GLY A 190 2.08 -18.99 -32.95
CA GLY A 190 1.41 -20.27 -33.22
C GLY A 190 1.30 -21.23 -32.04
N PHE A 191 1.85 -20.90 -30.87
CA PHE A 191 1.81 -21.73 -29.66
C PHE A 191 0.48 -21.57 -28.90
N LYS A 192 -0.38 -22.58 -29.00
CA LYS A 192 -1.71 -22.62 -28.35
C LYS A 192 -1.70 -23.43 -27.06
N GLY A 193 -2.71 -23.20 -26.21
CA GLY A 193 -2.88 -23.88 -24.92
C GLY A 193 -2.29 -23.10 -23.74
N THR A 194 -2.49 -23.64 -22.53
CA THR A 194 -2.03 -23.02 -21.28
C THR A 194 -0.51 -23.09 -21.13
N PHE A 195 0.07 -22.15 -20.38
CA PHE A 195 1.48 -22.18 -20.00
C PHE A 195 1.67 -21.83 -18.52
N ARG A 196 2.78 -22.32 -17.96
CA ARG A 196 3.21 -21.99 -16.59
C ARG A 196 4.00 -20.69 -16.62
N LEU A 197 3.67 -19.79 -15.69
CA LEU A 197 4.43 -18.59 -15.35
C LEU A 197 4.43 -18.53 -13.82
N ASP A 198 5.63 -18.61 -13.23
CA ASP A 198 5.83 -18.50 -11.79
C ASP A 198 6.15 -17.05 -11.40
N SER A 199 5.87 -16.69 -10.14
CA SER A 199 6.22 -15.39 -9.58
C SER A 199 7.63 -15.41 -8.97
N PRO A 200 8.43 -14.33 -9.05
CA PRO A 200 8.17 -13.10 -9.81
C PRO A 200 8.30 -13.31 -11.34
N ALA A 201 7.44 -12.63 -12.11
CA ALA A 201 7.49 -12.59 -13.58
C ALA A 201 8.64 -11.69 -14.07
N THR A 202 9.88 -12.11 -13.80
CA THR A 202 11.10 -11.41 -14.22
C THR A 202 11.26 -11.41 -15.74
N ALA A 203 12.08 -10.50 -16.25
CA ALA A 203 12.37 -10.39 -17.69
C ALA A 203 12.83 -11.72 -18.32
N GLU A 204 13.56 -12.57 -17.58
CA GLU A 204 13.92 -13.92 -17.99
C GLU A 204 12.68 -14.81 -18.18
N ARG A 205 11.81 -14.91 -17.16
CA ARG A 205 10.59 -15.74 -17.23
C ARG A 205 9.64 -15.28 -18.33
N ILE A 206 9.49 -13.96 -18.51
CA ILE A 206 8.72 -13.37 -19.62
C ILE A 206 9.35 -13.80 -20.96
N ARG A 207 10.67 -13.61 -21.13
CA ARG A 207 11.38 -13.91 -22.37
C ARG A 207 11.30 -15.38 -22.78
N MET A 208 11.41 -16.29 -21.81
CA MET A 208 11.37 -17.74 -22.05
C MET A 208 9.93 -18.28 -22.23
N ALA A 209 8.91 -17.58 -21.71
CA ALA A 209 7.51 -17.93 -21.96
C ALA A 209 7.04 -17.51 -23.36
N CYS A 210 7.56 -16.41 -23.90
CA CYS A 210 7.40 -15.98 -25.29
C CYS A 210 8.20 -16.86 -26.26
N LYS A 211 7.72 -18.09 -26.50
CA LYS A 211 8.37 -19.05 -27.39
C LYS A 211 8.45 -18.56 -28.84
N ASP A 212 9.64 -18.69 -29.42
CA ASP A 212 10.01 -18.30 -30.78
C ASP A 212 11.14 -19.21 -31.31
N GLN A 213 11.69 -18.90 -32.49
CA GLN A 213 12.80 -19.64 -33.11
C GLN A 213 14.11 -19.69 -32.31
N PHE A 214 14.26 -18.88 -31.25
CA PHE A 214 15.45 -18.83 -30.39
C PHE A 214 15.25 -19.55 -29.05
N THR A 215 13.99 -19.73 -28.64
CA THR A 215 13.58 -20.35 -27.36
C THR A 215 12.83 -21.66 -27.54
N ALA A 216 12.59 -22.09 -28.78
CA ALA A 216 12.19 -23.43 -29.17
C ALA A 216 13.38 -24.41 -29.08
N GLN A 217 13.75 -24.75 -27.84
CA GLN A 217 14.25 -26.08 -27.51
C GLN A 217 13.06 -27.03 -27.30
#